data_AF-A0A5N7WCC5-F1
#
_entry.id   AF-A0A5N7WCC5-F1
#
_cell.length_a   1.000
_cell.length_b   1.000
_cell.length_c   1.000
_cell.angle_alpha   90.00
_cell.angle_beta   90.00
_cell.angle_gamma   90.00
#
_symmetry.space_group_name_H-M   'P 1'
#
loop_
_entity.id
_entity.type
_entity.pdbx_description
1 polymer ?
#
loop_
_entity_poly.entity_id
_entity_poly.type
_entity_poly.pdbx_seq_one_letter_code
_entity_poly.pdbx_strand_id
1 'polypeptide(L)'
;MNGLVGLVFLMATALLMWAFSALLASMLAGLAVSALLWLPLRWWRRRQWRRALERNPASDIQQQDPGVLFHLLSAAVVLLGCAAALTTLIHLPDRLYSPEQLSLIGGVVFAAALATLIKLSGNLVSLGEDAAAAAEIRAAWSLAAAIVPMLSVVVLIFFVPHTAGWMVWREQWRGYDSTRLRIPLKDHHAEQQQALLQLVRPMLEQGSRILSHHARSRSGSSYTLSAVLPARYRFHEGALELQLAGLMPQEQLDMHLQALVSVVEGEAGSLPLAYAQCQPSPDWLGRQRFFGRGQQALQSLRECVQTRQSELKTALPLLRGNLQEVQVGWSRFRPWPAVTRWQATALPEDEDAMQQLDTLR
;
A
#
# COMPACT_ATOMS: atom_id res chain seq x y z
N MET A 1 -9.79 34.65 -35.89
CA MET A 1 -10.47 33.97 -34.77
C MET A 1 -10.14 32.48 -34.68
N ASN A 2 -10.19 31.69 -35.76
CA ASN A 2 -10.00 30.24 -35.71
C ASN A 2 -8.58 29.76 -35.30
N GLY A 3 -7.51 30.49 -35.65
CA GLY A 3 -6.14 30.12 -35.27
C GLY A 3 -5.83 30.29 -33.77
N LEU A 4 -6.43 31.30 -33.12
CA LEU A 4 -6.24 31.59 -31.71
C LEU A 4 -7.00 30.58 -30.84
N VAL A 5 -8.20 30.18 -31.28
CA VAL A 5 -8.96 29.06 -30.69
C VAL A 5 -8.18 27.75 -30.84
N GLY A 6 -7.62 27.46 -32.02
CA GLY A 6 -6.78 26.27 -32.23
C GLY A 6 -5.53 26.24 -31.34
N LEU A 7 -4.86 27.38 -31.15
CA LEU A 7 -3.70 27.49 -30.25
C LEU A 7 -4.09 27.29 -28.78
N VAL A 8 -5.22 27.84 -28.34
CA VAL A 8 -5.75 27.63 -26.98
C VAL A 8 -6.10 26.16 -26.76
N PHE A 9 -6.71 25.49 -27.73
CA PHE A 9 -6.98 24.04 -27.65
C PHE A 9 -5.69 23.22 -27.61
N LEU A 10 -4.68 23.56 -28.41
CA LEU A 10 -3.38 22.88 -28.38
C LEU A 10 -2.67 23.07 -27.03
N MET A 11 -2.65 24.30 -26.49
CA MET A 11 -2.09 24.57 -25.17
C MET A 11 -2.85 23.83 -24.08
N ALA A 12 -4.18 23.85 -24.11
CA ALA A 12 -5.02 23.13 -23.15
C ALA A 12 -4.77 21.61 -23.23
N THR A 13 -4.62 21.06 -24.43
CA THR A 13 -4.32 19.64 -24.64
C THR A 13 -2.92 19.29 -24.16
N ALA A 14 -1.91 20.12 -24.43
CA ALA A 14 -0.56 19.92 -23.93
C ALA A 14 -0.51 20.04 -22.40
N LEU A 15 -1.26 20.98 -21.80
CA LEU A 15 -1.39 21.13 -20.35
C LEU A 15 -2.08 19.93 -19.71
N LEU A 16 -3.17 19.42 -20.30
CA LEU A 16 -3.84 18.21 -19.84
C LEU A 16 -2.92 16.99 -19.98
N MET A 17 -2.21 16.87 -21.11
CA MET A 17 -1.29 15.76 -21.35
C MET A 17 -0.10 15.80 -20.37
N TRP A 18 0.37 16.99 -20.01
CA TRP A 18 1.41 17.16 -18.99
C TRP A 18 0.87 16.84 -17.58
N ALA A 19 -0.26 17.44 -17.21
CA ALA A 19 -0.89 17.28 -15.90
C ALA A 19 -1.35 15.83 -15.62
N PHE A 20 -1.69 15.07 -16.67
CA PHE A 20 -2.12 13.67 -16.59
C PHE A 20 -1.13 12.72 -17.27
N SER A 21 0.13 13.12 -17.43
CA SER A 21 1.15 12.31 -18.13
C SER A 21 1.33 10.92 -17.50
N ALA A 22 1.34 10.83 -16.17
CA ALA A 22 1.38 9.56 -15.44
C ALA A 22 0.14 8.68 -15.70
N LEU A 23 -1.05 9.30 -15.77
CA LEU A 23 -2.30 8.62 -16.09
C LEU A 23 -2.25 8.06 -17.52
N LEU A 24 -1.82 8.86 -18.47
CA LEU A 24 -1.70 8.46 -19.86
C LEU A 24 -0.66 7.35 -20.03
N ALA A 25 0.51 7.45 -19.38
CA ALA A 25 1.54 6.43 -19.44
C ALA A 25 1.05 5.08 -18.87
N SER A 26 0.38 5.11 -17.72
CA SER A 26 -0.18 3.91 -17.09
C SER A 26 -1.29 3.27 -17.95
N MET A 27 -2.23 4.08 -18.45
CA MET A 27 -3.31 3.58 -19.32
C MET A 27 -2.77 3.06 -20.65
N LEU A 28 -1.81 3.74 -21.27
CA LEU A 28 -1.18 3.30 -22.51
C LEU A 28 -0.47 1.97 -22.32
N ALA A 29 0.23 1.76 -21.21
CA ALA A 29 0.88 0.49 -20.91
C ALA A 29 -0.15 -0.65 -20.79
N GLY A 30 -1.24 -0.43 -20.05
CA GLY A 30 -2.32 -1.41 -19.92
C GLY A 30 -3.02 -1.73 -21.25
N LEU A 31 -3.29 -0.70 -22.07
CA LEU A 31 -3.88 -0.86 -23.40
C LEU A 31 -2.93 -1.55 -24.37
N ALA A 32 -1.63 -1.24 -24.34
CA ALA A 32 -0.63 -1.88 -25.18
C ALA A 32 -0.52 -3.38 -24.88
N VAL A 33 -0.44 -3.76 -23.60
CA VAL A 33 -0.43 -5.17 -23.16
C VAL A 33 -1.71 -5.87 -23.61
N SER A 34 -2.87 -5.24 -23.39
CA SER A 34 -4.17 -5.79 -23.81
C SER A 34 -4.23 -5.99 -25.32
N ALA A 35 -3.79 -5.01 -26.11
CA ALA A 35 -3.79 -5.05 -27.56
C ALA A 35 -2.88 -6.16 -28.09
N LEU A 36 -1.67 -6.29 -27.52
CA LEU A 36 -0.72 -7.34 -27.89
C LEU A 36 -1.27 -8.74 -27.59
N LEU A 37 -1.94 -8.93 -26.45
CA LEU A 37 -2.55 -10.22 -26.09
C LEU A 37 -3.84 -10.52 -26.87
N TRP A 38 -4.55 -9.48 -27.33
CA TRP A 38 -5.75 -9.65 -28.16
C TRP A 38 -5.44 -10.15 -29.57
N LEU A 39 -4.27 -9.82 -30.14
CA LEU A 39 -3.85 -10.27 -31.47
C LEU A 39 -3.82 -11.81 -31.62
N PRO A 40 -3.11 -12.58 -30.76
CA PRO A 40 -3.10 -14.04 -30.84
C PRO A 40 -4.47 -14.64 -30.53
N LEU A 41 -5.23 -14.06 -29.59
CA LEU A 41 -6.57 -14.54 -29.24
C LEU A 41 -7.55 -14.38 -30.43
N ARG A 42 -7.51 -13.25 -31.14
CA ARG A 42 -8.29 -13.03 -32.37
C ARG A 42 -7.88 -13.98 -33.48
N TRP A 43 -6.59 -14.22 -33.65
CA TRP A 43 -6.09 -15.12 -34.67
C TRP A 43 -6.46 -16.58 -34.40
N TRP A 44 -6.34 -17.02 -33.14
CA TRP A 44 -6.81 -18.32 -32.68
C TRP A 44 -8.32 -18.49 -32.93
N ARG A 45 -9.13 -17.49 -32.56
CA ARG A 45 -10.57 -17.49 -32.86
C ARG A 45 -10.82 -17.59 -34.37
N ARG A 46 -10.19 -16.76 -35.20
CA ARG A 46 -10.33 -16.83 -36.67
C ARG A 46 -9.94 -18.19 -37.24
N ARG A 47 -8.97 -18.89 -36.65
CA ARG A 47 -8.59 -20.25 -37.06
C ARG A 47 -9.64 -21.28 -36.67
N GLN A 48 -10.19 -21.19 -35.46
CA GLN A 48 -11.31 -22.05 -35.06
C GLN A 48 -12.52 -21.85 -35.96
N TRP A 49 -12.80 -20.60 -36.32
CA TRP A 49 -13.88 -20.24 -37.24
C TRP A 49 -13.69 -20.87 -38.61
N ARG A 50 -12.49 -20.74 -39.21
CA ARG A 50 -12.18 -21.40 -40.49
C ARG A 50 -12.33 -22.92 -40.43
N ARG A 51 -11.84 -23.56 -39.36
CA ARG A 51 -11.98 -25.01 -39.19
C ARG A 51 -13.43 -25.46 -39.00
N ALA A 52 -14.27 -24.65 -38.36
CA ALA A 52 -15.70 -24.94 -38.19
C ALA A 52 -16.44 -24.84 -39.52
N LEU A 53 -16.19 -23.77 -40.28
CA LEU A 53 -16.69 -23.56 -41.66
C LEU A 53 -16.27 -24.68 -42.61
N GLU A 54 -15.00 -25.11 -42.56
CA GLU A 54 -14.48 -26.22 -43.37
C GLU A 54 -15.19 -27.56 -43.06
N ARG A 55 -15.64 -27.76 -41.81
CA ARG A 55 -16.36 -28.97 -41.40
C ARG A 55 -17.85 -28.92 -41.72
N ASN A 56 -18.47 -27.75 -41.69
CA ASN A 56 -19.88 -27.55 -42.01
C ASN A 56 -20.09 -26.19 -42.69
N PRO A 57 -20.12 -26.13 -44.03
CA PRO A 57 -20.27 -24.88 -44.77
C PRO A 57 -21.68 -24.27 -44.64
N ALA A 58 -22.67 -25.06 -44.20
CA ALA A 58 -24.05 -24.62 -43.99
C ALA A 58 -24.37 -24.19 -42.55
N SER A 59 -23.39 -24.21 -41.62
CA SER A 59 -23.67 -23.78 -40.24
C SER A 59 -23.93 -22.28 -40.20
N ASP A 60 -25.02 -21.86 -39.55
CA ASP A 60 -25.29 -20.44 -39.33
C ASP A 60 -24.34 -19.88 -38.27
N ILE A 61 -23.32 -19.18 -38.75
CA ILE A 61 -22.13 -18.75 -38.01
C ILE A 61 -22.50 -17.74 -36.90
N GLN A 62 -23.65 -17.09 -37.03
CA GLN A 62 -24.11 -16.04 -36.11
C GLN A 62 -24.68 -16.61 -34.80
N GLN A 63 -25.06 -17.90 -34.77
CA GLN A 63 -25.62 -18.59 -33.60
C GLN A 63 -24.59 -19.39 -32.79
N GLN A 64 -23.35 -19.54 -33.28
CA GLN A 64 -22.36 -20.34 -32.57
C GLN A 64 -21.70 -19.54 -31.45
N ASP A 65 -22.19 -19.77 -30.23
CA ASP A 65 -21.72 -19.08 -29.04
C ASP A 65 -20.22 -19.36 -28.79
N PRO A 66 -19.44 -18.35 -28.35
CA PRO A 66 -18.04 -18.55 -28.03
C PRO A 66 -17.90 -19.58 -26.90
N GLY A 67 -17.02 -20.58 -27.08
CA GLY A 67 -16.75 -21.54 -26.01
C GLY A 67 -16.20 -20.87 -24.74
N VAL A 68 -16.40 -21.52 -23.58
CA VAL A 68 -15.97 -21.08 -22.24
C VAL A 68 -14.54 -20.54 -22.21
N LEU A 69 -13.64 -21.25 -22.89
CA LEU A 69 -12.22 -20.92 -22.95
C LEU A 69 -11.96 -19.55 -23.60
N PHE A 70 -12.77 -19.14 -24.59
CA PHE A 70 -12.67 -17.81 -25.18
C PHE A 70 -13.06 -16.72 -24.18
N HIS A 71 -14.14 -16.92 -23.41
CA HIS A 71 -14.57 -15.97 -22.38
C HIS A 71 -13.51 -15.83 -21.28
N LEU A 72 -12.96 -16.94 -20.79
CA LEU A 72 -11.88 -16.95 -19.79
C LEU A 72 -10.63 -16.23 -20.32
N LEU A 73 -10.18 -16.53 -21.54
CA LEU A 73 -9.02 -15.86 -22.13
C LEU A 73 -9.28 -14.37 -22.35
N SER A 74 -10.48 -13.98 -22.80
CA SER A 74 -10.82 -12.56 -22.99
C SER A 74 -10.80 -11.78 -21.69
N ALA A 75 -11.29 -12.37 -20.59
CA ALA A 75 -11.22 -11.77 -19.27
C ALA A 75 -9.77 -11.67 -18.77
N ALA A 76 -8.97 -12.73 -18.97
CA ALA A 76 -7.56 -12.74 -18.62
C ALA A 76 -6.77 -11.63 -19.32
N VAL A 77 -7.03 -11.37 -20.62
CA VAL A 77 -6.39 -10.27 -21.36
C VAL A 77 -6.67 -8.92 -20.71
N VAL A 78 -7.93 -8.63 -20.36
CA VAL A 78 -8.31 -7.35 -19.75
C VAL A 78 -7.72 -7.22 -18.34
N LEU A 79 -7.73 -8.29 -17.54
CA LEU A 79 -7.15 -8.29 -16.20
C LEU A 79 -5.62 -8.10 -16.23
N LEU A 80 -4.93 -8.70 -17.20
CA LEU A 80 -3.49 -8.49 -17.41
C LEU A 80 -3.19 -7.04 -17.84
N GLY A 81 -4.05 -6.44 -18.67
CA GLY A 81 -3.97 -5.02 -19.00
C GLY A 81 -4.14 -4.12 -17.76
N CYS A 82 -5.12 -4.43 -16.91
CA CYS A 82 -5.34 -3.74 -15.64
C CYS A 82 -4.11 -3.87 -14.71
N ALA A 83 -3.54 -5.07 -14.61
CA ALA A 83 -2.32 -5.31 -13.83
C ALA A 83 -1.12 -4.54 -14.38
N ALA A 84 -0.96 -4.46 -15.71
CA ALA A 84 0.09 -3.67 -16.35
C ALA A 84 -0.09 -2.16 -16.10
N ALA A 85 -1.31 -1.64 -16.18
CA ALA A 85 -1.61 -0.26 -15.82
C ALA A 85 -1.27 0.03 -14.35
N LEU A 86 -1.66 -0.87 -13.43
CA LEU A 86 -1.40 -0.69 -12.01
C LEU A 86 0.09 -0.78 -11.66
N THR A 87 0.81 -1.75 -12.23
CA THR A 87 2.26 -1.93 -12.00
C THR A 87 3.08 -0.75 -12.53
N THR A 88 2.73 -0.23 -13.71
CA THR A 88 3.35 1.00 -14.22
C THR A 88 3.07 2.19 -13.33
N LEU A 89 1.84 2.34 -12.83
CA LEU A 89 1.50 3.39 -11.87
C LEU A 89 2.32 3.31 -10.58
N ILE A 90 2.53 2.10 -10.04
CA ILE A 90 3.29 1.88 -8.80
C ILE A 90 4.78 2.23 -8.97
N HIS A 91 5.33 2.05 -10.18
CA HIS A 91 6.75 2.26 -10.45
C HIS A 91 7.09 3.63 -11.06
N LEU A 92 6.09 4.43 -11.40
CA LEU A 92 6.32 5.80 -11.85
C LEU A 92 6.92 6.67 -10.72
N PRO A 93 7.85 7.59 -11.04
CA PRO A 93 8.39 8.54 -10.08
C PRO A 93 7.32 9.39 -9.39
N ASP A 94 7.48 9.60 -8.09
CA ASP A 94 6.58 10.34 -7.20
C ASP A 94 6.30 11.79 -7.64
N ARG A 95 7.20 12.37 -8.43
CA ARG A 95 7.07 13.75 -8.92
C ARG A 95 6.07 13.88 -10.08
N LEU A 96 5.64 12.77 -10.68
CA LEU A 96 4.83 12.80 -11.89
C LEU A 96 3.32 12.80 -11.63
N TYR A 97 2.88 12.56 -10.40
CA TYR A 97 1.45 12.52 -10.08
C TYR A 97 1.16 12.77 -8.59
N SER A 98 -0.03 13.26 -8.29
CA SER A 98 -0.50 13.47 -6.92
C SER A 98 -1.15 12.21 -6.32
N PRO A 99 -1.27 12.10 -4.98
CA PRO A 99 -1.99 11.00 -4.34
C PRO A 99 -3.44 10.87 -4.82
N GLU A 100 -4.09 11.99 -5.15
CA GLU A 100 -5.43 12.04 -5.72
C GLU A 100 -5.50 11.40 -7.10
N GLN A 101 -4.50 11.65 -7.95
CA GLN A 101 -4.38 10.99 -9.25
C GLN A 101 -4.13 9.48 -9.09
N LEU A 102 -3.34 9.07 -8.09
CA LEU A 102 -3.14 7.65 -7.80
C LEU A 102 -4.46 6.99 -7.39
N SER A 103 -5.24 7.62 -6.52
CA SER A 103 -6.57 7.15 -6.11
C SER A 103 -7.52 7.01 -7.30
N LEU A 104 -7.56 8.04 -8.16
CA LEU A 104 -8.41 8.04 -9.35
C LEU A 104 -8.04 6.91 -10.31
N ILE A 105 -6.75 6.74 -10.63
CA ILE A 105 -6.30 5.70 -11.56
C ILE A 105 -6.53 4.30 -10.95
N GLY A 106 -6.20 4.12 -9.67
CA GLY A 106 -6.49 2.89 -8.92
C GLY A 106 -7.97 2.53 -8.97
N GLY A 107 -8.85 3.52 -8.77
CA GLY A 107 -10.30 3.37 -8.87
C GLY A 107 -10.78 2.96 -10.27
N VAL A 108 -10.25 3.58 -11.32
CA VAL A 108 -10.59 3.22 -12.72
C VAL A 108 -10.15 1.80 -13.06
N VAL A 109 -8.92 1.43 -12.67
CA VAL A 109 -8.40 0.07 -12.89
C VAL A 109 -9.23 -0.96 -12.12
N PHE A 110 -9.60 -0.67 -10.87
CA PHE A 110 -10.48 -1.51 -10.07
C PHE A 110 -11.86 -1.68 -10.73
N ALA A 111 -12.46 -0.57 -11.18
CA ALA A 111 -13.77 -0.62 -11.82
C ALA A 111 -13.76 -1.46 -13.10
N ALA A 112 -12.72 -1.30 -13.93
CA ALA A 112 -12.54 -2.10 -15.15
C ALA A 112 -12.36 -3.59 -14.84
N ALA A 113 -11.55 -3.93 -13.83
CA ALA A 113 -11.36 -5.31 -13.38
C ALA A 113 -12.67 -5.93 -12.87
N LEU A 114 -13.40 -5.22 -12.02
CA LEU A 114 -14.67 -5.69 -11.46
C LEU A 114 -15.74 -5.87 -12.55
N ALA A 115 -15.87 -4.90 -13.46
CA ALA A 115 -16.78 -5.01 -14.62
C ALA A 115 -16.47 -6.25 -15.47
N THR A 116 -15.19 -6.55 -15.67
CA THR A 116 -14.73 -7.72 -16.43
C THR A 116 -15.12 -9.02 -15.72
N LEU A 117 -14.95 -9.09 -14.41
CA LEU A 117 -15.34 -10.26 -13.61
C LEU A 117 -16.85 -10.48 -13.61
N ILE A 118 -17.65 -9.41 -13.46
CA ILE A 118 -19.12 -9.49 -13.53
C ILE A 118 -19.56 -9.99 -14.91
N LYS A 119 -18.98 -9.45 -16.00
CA LYS A 119 -19.28 -9.92 -17.37
C LYS A 119 -18.86 -11.38 -17.57
N LEU A 120 -17.72 -11.79 -17.02
CA LEU A 120 -17.29 -13.18 -17.08
C LEU A 120 -18.29 -14.09 -16.38
N SER A 121 -18.75 -13.74 -15.17
CA SER A 121 -19.77 -14.49 -14.44
C SER A 121 -21.06 -14.63 -15.25
N GLY A 122 -21.57 -13.54 -15.83
CA GLY A 122 -22.75 -13.60 -16.70
C GLY A 122 -22.56 -14.47 -17.95
N ASN A 123 -21.38 -14.42 -18.56
CA ASN A 123 -21.04 -15.30 -19.68
C ASN A 123 -20.96 -16.76 -19.26
N LEU A 124 -20.46 -17.07 -18.06
CA LEU A 124 -20.38 -18.43 -17.55
C LEU A 124 -21.75 -18.98 -17.16
N VAL A 125 -22.61 -18.17 -16.55
CA VAL A 125 -23.98 -18.57 -16.16
C VAL A 125 -24.87 -18.77 -17.39
N SER A 126 -24.63 -18.03 -18.48
CA SER A 126 -25.38 -18.22 -19.74
C SER A 126 -24.95 -19.44 -20.56
N LEU A 127 -23.97 -20.23 -20.10
CA LEU A 127 -23.53 -21.43 -20.81
C LEU A 127 -24.54 -22.56 -20.63
N GLY A 128 -25.04 -23.09 -21.74
CA GLY A 128 -25.98 -24.23 -21.75
C GLY A 128 -27.45 -23.83 -21.67
N GLU A 129 -27.73 -22.53 -21.60
CA GLU A 129 -29.08 -21.97 -21.70
C GLU A 129 -29.50 -21.77 -23.16
N ASP A 130 -30.81 -21.73 -23.39
CA ASP A 130 -31.37 -21.40 -24.71
C ASP A 130 -31.00 -19.97 -25.13
N ALA A 131 -30.88 -19.72 -26.44
CA ALA A 131 -30.37 -18.46 -26.98
C ALA A 131 -31.09 -17.21 -26.44
N ALA A 132 -32.40 -17.28 -26.19
CA ALA A 132 -33.18 -16.19 -25.62
C ALA A 132 -32.83 -15.94 -24.13
N ALA A 133 -32.78 -17.00 -23.32
CA ALA A 133 -32.44 -16.92 -21.90
C ALA A 133 -30.97 -16.49 -21.70
N ALA A 134 -30.05 -17.02 -22.53
CA ALA A 134 -28.65 -16.62 -22.54
C ALA A 134 -28.47 -15.12 -22.86
N ALA A 135 -29.23 -14.58 -23.82
CA ALA A 135 -29.20 -13.17 -24.17
C ALA A 135 -29.72 -12.28 -23.03
N GLU A 136 -30.80 -12.67 -22.37
CA GLU A 136 -31.36 -11.95 -21.22
C GLU A 136 -30.38 -11.94 -20.03
N ILE A 137 -29.79 -13.08 -19.69
CA ILE A 137 -28.75 -13.20 -18.67
C ILE A 137 -27.59 -12.27 -19.02
N ARG A 138 -27.04 -12.35 -20.24
CA ARG A 138 -25.92 -11.48 -20.65
C ARG A 138 -26.27 -10.00 -20.57
N ALA A 139 -27.49 -9.61 -20.95
CA ALA A 139 -27.95 -8.23 -20.85
C ALA A 139 -28.01 -7.77 -19.38
N ALA A 140 -28.63 -8.54 -18.49
CA ALA A 140 -28.71 -8.22 -17.07
C ALA A 140 -27.33 -8.08 -16.42
N TRP A 141 -26.43 -9.04 -16.68
CA TRP A 141 -25.06 -9.00 -16.16
C TRP A 141 -24.22 -7.88 -16.79
N SER A 142 -24.48 -7.51 -18.05
CA SER A 142 -23.83 -6.35 -18.68
C SER A 142 -24.24 -5.03 -18.05
N LEU A 143 -25.51 -4.92 -17.65
CA LEU A 143 -26.04 -3.77 -16.91
C LEU A 143 -25.45 -3.72 -15.50
N ALA A 144 -25.38 -4.86 -14.80
CA ALA A 144 -24.70 -4.97 -13.51
C ALA A 144 -23.22 -4.56 -13.61
N ALA A 145 -22.52 -4.97 -14.68
CA ALA A 145 -21.13 -4.61 -14.92
C ALA A 145 -20.90 -3.12 -15.20
N ALA A 146 -21.95 -2.36 -15.56
CA ALA A 146 -21.87 -0.91 -15.69
C ALA A 146 -22.15 -0.22 -14.34
N ILE A 147 -23.14 -0.68 -13.58
CA ILE A 147 -23.63 -0.01 -12.37
C ILE A 147 -22.78 -0.35 -11.14
N VAL A 148 -22.53 -1.64 -10.89
CA VAL A 148 -21.87 -2.10 -9.65
C VAL A 148 -20.46 -1.49 -9.50
N PRO A 149 -19.60 -1.45 -10.52
CA PRO A 149 -18.29 -0.84 -10.39
C PRO A 149 -18.35 0.67 -10.13
N MET A 150 -19.30 1.38 -10.74
CA MET A 150 -19.48 2.81 -10.53
C MET A 150 -19.87 3.10 -9.07
N LEU A 151 -20.85 2.38 -8.54
CA LEU A 151 -21.24 2.48 -7.12
C LEU A 151 -20.09 2.10 -6.19
N SER A 152 -19.31 1.07 -6.55
CA SER A 152 -18.14 0.65 -5.76
C SER A 152 -17.06 1.73 -5.70
N VAL A 153 -16.81 2.45 -6.80
CA VAL A 153 -15.88 3.59 -6.83
C VAL A 153 -16.39 4.73 -5.95
N VAL A 154 -17.68 5.03 -6.00
CA VAL A 154 -18.30 6.04 -5.11
C VAL A 154 -18.09 5.64 -3.65
N VAL A 155 -18.40 4.40 -3.28
CA VAL A 155 -18.17 3.90 -1.92
C VAL A 155 -16.68 3.98 -1.55
N LEU A 156 -15.76 3.60 -2.44
CA LEU A 156 -14.32 3.72 -2.19
C LEU A 156 -13.89 5.17 -1.95
N ILE A 157 -14.42 6.13 -2.71
CA ILE A 157 -14.08 7.55 -2.54
C ILE A 157 -14.62 8.11 -1.22
N PHE A 158 -15.84 7.72 -0.81
CA PHE A 158 -16.48 8.26 0.39
C PHE A 158 -16.11 7.51 1.68
N PHE A 159 -15.74 6.23 1.60
CA PHE A 159 -15.52 5.37 2.77
C PHE A 159 -14.07 4.87 2.94
N VAL A 160 -13.16 5.03 1.95
CA VAL A 160 -11.73 4.80 2.20
C VAL A 160 -11.14 6.08 2.79
N PRO A 161 -10.68 6.07 4.05
CA PRO A 161 -10.15 7.26 4.67
C PRO A 161 -8.78 7.59 4.07
N HIS A 162 -8.59 8.87 3.78
CA HIS A 162 -7.36 9.53 3.34
C HIS A 162 -6.79 9.10 1.96
N THR A 163 -6.86 10.02 0.99
CA THR A 163 -6.09 9.95 -0.28
C THR A 163 -4.60 9.74 -0.04
N ALA A 164 -4.07 10.14 1.12
CA ALA A 164 -2.70 9.91 1.53
C ALA A 164 -2.36 8.42 1.76
N GLY A 165 -3.33 7.58 2.14
CA GLY A 165 -3.14 6.13 2.33
C GLY A 165 -2.68 5.41 1.06
N TRP A 166 -3.02 5.96 -0.11
CA TRP A 166 -2.53 5.48 -1.39
C TRP A 166 -1.01 5.61 -1.55
N MET A 167 -0.38 6.60 -0.92
CA MET A 167 1.09 6.72 -0.88
C MET A 167 1.70 5.53 -0.14
N VAL A 168 1.14 5.19 1.02
CA VAL A 168 1.56 4.04 1.83
C VAL A 168 1.36 2.74 1.07
N TRP A 169 0.19 2.54 0.47
CA TRP A 169 -0.13 1.36 -0.34
C TRP A 169 0.88 1.18 -1.48
N ARG A 170 1.21 2.26 -2.19
CA ARG A 170 2.19 2.21 -3.28
C ARG A 170 3.57 1.79 -2.79
N GLU A 171 4.07 2.40 -1.71
CA GLU A 171 5.38 2.06 -1.14
C GLU A 171 5.44 0.58 -0.73
N GLN A 172 4.37 0.04 -0.14
CA GLN A 172 4.28 -1.37 0.22
C GLN A 172 4.37 -2.31 -1.00
N TRP A 173 3.79 -1.94 -2.14
CA TRP A 173 3.88 -2.75 -3.37
C TRP A 173 5.23 -2.61 -4.09
N ARG A 174 5.75 -1.37 -4.17
CA ARG A 174 7.05 -1.09 -4.81
C ARG A 174 8.20 -1.74 -4.04
N GLY A 175 8.06 -1.79 -2.72
CA GLY A 175 9.10 -2.15 -1.78
C GLY A 175 10.03 -0.99 -1.51
N TYR A 176 10.44 -0.88 -0.25
CA TYR A 176 11.25 0.21 0.29
C TYR A 176 12.47 -0.34 1.03
N ASP A 177 13.53 0.45 1.10
CA ASP A 177 14.71 0.10 1.89
C ASP A 177 14.36 0.15 3.37
N SER A 178 14.72 -0.90 4.08
CA SER A 178 14.30 -1.15 5.45
C SER A 178 15.48 -1.65 6.28
N THR A 179 15.60 -1.09 7.48
CA THR A 179 16.47 -1.64 8.53
C THR A 179 15.81 -2.90 9.08
N ARG A 180 16.52 -4.02 8.99
CA ARG A 180 16.10 -5.32 9.49
C ARG A 180 16.78 -5.60 10.82
N LEU A 181 16.00 -6.02 11.81
CA LEU A 181 16.50 -6.47 13.10
C LEU A 181 15.94 -7.86 13.39
N ARG A 182 16.80 -8.77 13.87
CA ARG A 182 16.41 -10.09 14.35
C ARG A 182 16.87 -10.23 15.80
N ILE A 183 15.91 -10.39 16.69
CA ILE A 183 16.13 -10.54 18.14
C ILE A 183 15.78 -12.00 18.50
N PRO A 184 16.77 -12.87 18.72
CA PRO A 184 16.50 -14.26 19.08
C PRO A 184 16.03 -14.35 20.54
N LEU A 185 15.02 -15.20 20.77
CA LEU A 185 14.55 -15.58 22.09
C LEU A 185 15.01 -17.02 22.39
N LYS A 186 15.42 -17.32 23.63
CA LYS A 186 15.71 -18.70 24.05
C LYS A 186 14.42 -19.50 24.22
N ASP A 187 13.44 -18.91 24.91
CA ASP A 187 12.12 -19.47 25.21
C ASP A 187 11.00 -18.65 24.55
N HIS A 188 10.03 -19.35 23.95
CA HIS A 188 9.02 -18.75 23.04
C HIS A 188 7.58 -18.72 23.60
N HIS A 189 7.37 -18.55 24.91
CA HIS A 189 6.00 -18.43 25.39
C HIS A 189 5.38 -17.06 25.08
N ALA A 190 4.05 -17.02 25.05
CA ALA A 190 3.28 -15.84 24.64
C ALA A 190 3.58 -14.61 25.51
N GLU A 191 3.88 -14.82 26.80
CA GLU A 191 4.20 -13.74 27.74
C GLU A 191 5.54 -13.07 27.42
N GLN A 192 6.58 -13.84 27.10
CA GLN A 192 7.88 -13.27 26.71
C GLN A 192 7.82 -12.60 25.34
N GLN A 193 7.03 -13.14 24.41
CA GLN A 193 6.77 -12.47 23.13
C GLN A 193 6.11 -11.11 23.33
N GLN A 194 5.08 -11.03 24.18
CA GLN A 194 4.40 -9.77 24.50
C GLN A 194 5.34 -8.78 25.21
N ALA A 195 6.12 -9.25 26.18
CA ALA A 195 7.10 -8.44 26.89
C ALA A 195 8.17 -7.88 25.93
N LEU A 196 8.65 -8.69 24.98
CA LEU A 196 9.61 -8.24 23.98
C LEU A 196 8.99 -7.18 23.05
N LEU A 197 7.74 -7.37 22.62
CA LEU A 197 7.03 -6.35 21.83
C LEU A 197 6.91 -5.02 22.59
N GLN A 198 6.63 -5.05 23.91
CA GLN A 198 6.60 -3.84 24.72
C GLN A 198 7.97 -3.14 24.76
N LEU A 199 9.05 -3.92 24.87
CA LEU A 199 10.42 -3.40 24.87
C LEU A 199 10.79 -2.72 23.54
N VAL A 200 10.44 -3.33 22.40
CA VAL A 200 10.80 -2.81 21.06
C VAL A 200 9.78 -1.84 20.48
N ARG A 201 8.65 -1.63 21.15
CA ARG A 201 7.57 -0.75 20.67
C ARG A 201 8.04 0.67 20.31
N PRO A 202 8.89 1.34 21.11
CA PRO A 202 9.41 2.66 20.75
C PRO A 202 10.23 2.65 19.46
N MET A 203 11.03 1.61 19.24
CA MET A 203 11.79 1.43 18.00
C MET A 203 10.85 1.20 16.81
N LEU A 204 9.75 0.48 16.98
CA LEU A 204 8.72 0.30 15.95
C LEU A 204 7.96 1.59 15.63
N GLU A 205 7.65 2.39 16.65
CA GLU A 205 7.00 3.70 16.52
C GLU A 205 7.95 4.67 15.78
N GLN A 206 9.16 4.85 16.27
CA GLN A 206 10.18 5.72 15.66
C GLN A 206 10.61 5.26 14.27
N GLY A 207 10.76 3.95 14.10
CA GLY A 207 11.12 3.31 12.84
C GLY A 207 9.98 3.23 11.83
N SER A 208 8.76 3.71 12.14
CA SER A 208 7.76 4.00 11.10
C SER A 208 8.25 5.15 10.19
N ARG A 209 7.53 5.52 9.13
CA ARG A 209 7.91 6.64 8.25
C ARG A 209 6.68 7.45 7.86
N ILE A 210 6.73 8.77 8.03
CA ILE A 210 5.66 9.66 7.57
C ILE A 210 5.93 10.00 6.11
N LEU A 211 4.92 9.79 5.26
CA LEU A 211 4.90 10.21 3.87
C LEU A 211 4.04 11.46 3.78
N SER A 212 4.60 12.56 3.29
CA SER A 212 3.88 13.82 3.13
C SER A 212 3.88 14.29 1.67
N HIS A 213 2.77 14.88 1.25
CA HIS A 213 2.61 15.49 -0.04
C HIS A 213 2.03 16.89 0.13
N HIS A 214 2.78 17.89 -0.33
CA HIS A 214 2.35 19.28 -0.30
C HIS A 214 1.64 19.60 -1.61
N ALA A 215 0.39 20.04 -1.51
CA ALA A 215 -0.43 20.45 -2.64
C ALA A 215 -0.95 21.87 -2.44
N ARG A 216 -1.20 22.56 -3.55
CA ARG A 216 -1.85 23.88 -3.55
C ARG A 216 -3.19 23.74 -4.24
N SER A 217 -4.25 24.11 -3.52
CA SER A 217 -5.60 24.15 -4.05
C SER A 217 -5.72 25.26 -5.10
N ARG A 218 -6.74 25.13 -5.96
CA ARG A 218 -7.06 26.14 -6.98
C ARG A 218 -7.49 27.48 -6.38
N SER A 219 -7.98 27.51 -5.14
CA SER A 219 -8.31 28.75 -4.43
C SER A 219 -7.09 29.40 -3.75
N GLY A 220 -5.90 28.85 -3.94
CA GLY A 220 -4.64 29.40 -3.44
C GLY A 220 -4.21 28.90 -2.07
N SER A 221 -5.05 28.12 -1.37
CA SER A 221 -4.71 27.48 -0.09
C SER A 221 -3.76 26.30 -0.30
N SER A 222 -2.70 26.22 0.50
CA SER A 222 -1.84 25.03 0.55
C SER A 222 -2.39 24.04 1.58
N TYR A 223 -2.33 22.75 1.25
CA TYR A 223 -2.63 21.68 2.19
C TYR A 223 -1.57 20.59 2.09
N THR A 224 -1.38 19.87 3.19
CA THR A 224 -0.41 18.78 3.31
C THR A 224 -1.15 17.49 3.57
N LEU A 225 -1.08 16.56 2.63
CA LEU A 225 -1.58 15.21 2.84
C LEU A 225 -0.47 14.39 3.50
N SER A 226 -0.74 13.79 4.65
CA SER A 226 0.23 12.94 5.34
C SER A 226 -0.35 11.55 5.63
N ALA A 227 0.49 10.54 5.57
CA ALA A 227 0.14 9.18 5.96
C ALA A 227 1.37 8.46 6.51
N VAL A 228 1.15 7.52 7.44
CA VAL A 228 2.24 6.77 8.08
C VAL A 228 2.41 5.41 7.41
N LEU A 229 3.62 5.13 6.94
CA LEU A 229 4.08 3.80 6.58
C LEU A 229 4.53 3.10 7.87
N PRO A 230 3.81 2.07 8.36
CA PRO A 230 4.14 1.44 9.63
C PRO A 230 5.38 0.57 9.52
N ALA A 231 6.20 0.56 10.58
CA ALA A 231 7.13 -0.52 10.80
C ALA A 231 6.35 -1.83 10.99
N ARG A 232 6.99 -2.95 10.65
CA ARG A 232 6.37 -4.26 10.72
C ARG A 232 7.19 -5.21 11.55
N TYR A 233 6.51 -6.18 12.15
CA TYR A 233 7.14 -7.22 12.93
C TYR A 233 6.52 -8.59 12.67
N ARG A 234 7.27 -9.64 12.96
CA ARG A 234 6.76 -11.02 13.01
C ARG A 234 7.60 -11.85 13.98
N PHE A 235 6.97 -12.85 14.58
CA PHE A 235 7.70 -13.92 15.25
C PHE A 235 7.92 -15.06 14.26
N HIS A 236 9.18 -15.44 14.05
CA HIS A 236 9.55 -16.49 13.11
C HIS A 236 10.82 -17.21 13.58
N GLU A 237 10.82 -18.55 13.53
CA GLU A 237 11.98 -19.37 13.92
C GLU A 237 12.57 -18.99 15.28
N GLY A 238 11.70 -18.75 16.26
CA GLY A 238 12.13 -18.40 17.61
C GLY A 238 12.79 -17.03 17.76
N ALA A 239 12.63 -16.14 16.79
CA ALA A 239 13.11 -14.77 16.86
C ALA A 239 11.97 -13.79 16.57
N LEU A 240 12.08 -12.60 17.16
CA LEU A 240 11.32 -11.44 16.73
C LEU A 240 12.09 -10.78 15.59
N GLU A 241 11.48 -10.76 14.41
CA GLU A 241 11.99 -10.00 13.27
C GLU A 241 11.24 -8.69 13.13
N LEU A 242 11.99 -7.61 12.97
CA LEU A 242 11.49 -6.25 12.78
C LEU A 242 11.96 -5.75 11.41
N GLN A 243 11.08 -5.06 10.71
CA GLN A 243 11.33 -4.36 9.46
C GLN A 243 10.82 -2.93 9.60
N LEU A 244 11.76 -1.98 9.72
CA LEU A 244 11.42 -0.57 9.87
C LEU A 244 10.94 0.03 8.54
N ALA A 245 10.16 1.08 8.56
CA ALA A 245 9.64 1.76 7.37
C ALA A 245 10.68 2.67 6.67
N GLY A 246 11.96 2.35 6.79
CA GLY A 246 13.08 3.13 6.27
C GLY A 246 14.43 2.65 6.81
N LEU A 247 15.49 3.35 6.38
CA LEU A 247 16.81 3.26 7.00
C LEU A 247 16.82 4.17 8.24
N MET A 248 16.97 3.58 9.42
CA MET A 248 17.07 4.34 10.67
C MET A 248 18.47 4.97 10.75
N PRO A 249 18.60 6.25 11.14
CA PRO A 249 19.90 6.87 11.38
C PRO A 249 20.71 6.06 12.39
N GLN A 250 22.02 5.94 12.17
CA GLN A 250 22.88 5.07 12.96
C GLN A 250 22.89 5.46 14.45
N GLU A 251 22.93 6.77 14.76
CA GLU A 251 22.88 7.27 16.14
C GLU A 251 21.60 6.83 16.88
N GLN A 252 20.45 6.89 16.19
CA GLN A 252 19.17 6.49 16.77
C GLN A 252 19.08 4.97 16.92
N LEU A 253 19.60 4.24 15.94
CA LEU A 253 19.67 2.78 15.99
C LEU A 253 20.56 2.31 17.14
N ASP A 254 21.73 2.91 17.31
CA ASP A 254 22.70 2.58 18.35
C ASP A 254 22.12 2.80 19.75
N MET A 255 21.34 3.86 19.97
CA MET A 255 20.61 4.07 21.24
C MET A 255 19.67 2.92 21.56
N HIS A 256 18.90 2.44 20.57
CA HIS A 256 17.99 1.30 20.78
C HIS A 256 18.72 -0.03 20.92
N LEU A 257 19.82 -0.22 20.19
CA LEU A 257 20.66 -1.42 20.32
C LEU A 257 21.31 -1.47 21.70
N GLN A 258 21.84 -0.37 22.20
CA GLN A 258 22.42 -0.28 23.54
C GLN A 258 21.37 -0.57 24.62
N ALA A 259 20.14 -0.06 24.44
CA ALA A 259 19.00 -0.41 25.28
C ALA A 259 18.74 -1.93 25.30
N LEU A 260 18.74 -2.60 24.14
CA LEU A 260 18.57 -4.05 24.05
C LEU A 260 19.74 -4.83 24.67
N VAL A 261 20.98 -4.41 24.42
CA VAL A 261 22.19 -5.01 24.99
C VAL A 261 22.16 -4.96 26.51
N SER A 262 21.77 -3.83 27.10
CA SER A 262 21.65 -3.70 28.57
C SER A 262 20.64 -4.69 29.18
N VAL A 263 19.60 -5.09 28.44
CA VAL A 263 18.64 -6.12 28.87
C VAL A 263 19.23 -7.52 28.72
N VAL A 264 19.99 -7.78 27.66
CA VAL A 264 20.70 -9.05 27.42
C VAL A 264 21.73 -9.30 28.53
N GLU A 265 22.51 -8.28 28.88
CA GLU A 265 23.52 -8.32 29.96
C GLU A 265 22.88 -8.34 31.36
N GLY A 266 21.59 -8.03 31.45
CA GLY A 266 20.84 -8.00 32.70
C GLY A 266 21.16 -6.80 33.58
N GLU A 267 21.75 -5.74 33.03
CA GLU A 267 22.07 -4.49 33.72
C GLU A 267 20.94 -3.45 33.64
N ALA A 268 19.93 -3.70 32.79
CA ALA A 268 18.84 -2.77 32.54
C ALA A 268 17.92 -2.54 33.76
N GLY A 269 17.87 -1.28 34.21
CA GLY A 269 16.79 -0.77 35.06
C GLY A 269 15.60 -0.28 34.22
N SER A 270 14.38 -0.40 34.74
CA SER A 270 13.17 0.07 34.01
C SER A 270 13.15 1.59 33.77
N LEU A 271 13.69 2.37 34.71
CA LEU A 271 13.72 3.84 34.63
C LEU A 271 14.72 4.41 33.61
N PRO A 272 16.02 4.01 33.60
CA PRO A 272 16.95 4.49 32.57
C PRO A 272 16.51 4.07 31.16
N LEU A 273 15.93 2.88 31.02
CA LEU A 273 15.42 2.38 29.75
C LEU A 273 14.18 3.16 29.27
N ALA A 274 13.24 3.46 30.18
CA ALA A 274 12.09 4.32 29.86
C ALA A 274 12.54 5.72 29.42
N TYR A 275 13.58 6.29 30.04
CA TYR A 275 14.10 7.59 29.66
C TYR A 275 14.70 7.57 28.25
N ALA A 276 15.53 6.58 27.94
CA ALA A 276 16.12 6.42 26.61
C ALA A 276 15.05 6.24 25.52
N GLN A 277 13.98 5.50 25.82
CA GLN A 277 12.89 5.25 24.87
C GLN A 277 11.96 6.45 24.64
N CYS A 278 11.85 7.36 25.61
CA CYS A 278 10.98 8.54 25.54
C CYS A 278 11.74 9.82 25.16
N GLN A 279 13.05 9.74 24.87
CA GLN A 279 13.84 10.92 24.56
C GLN A 279 13.47 11.46 23.17
N PRO A 280 12.98 12.71 23.06
CA PRO A 280 12.63 13.32 21.79
C PRO A 280 13.89 13.71 21.02
N SER A 281 13.73 13.95 19.72
CA SER A 281 14.84 14.35 18.87
C SER A 281 15.40 15.72 19.25
N PRO A 282 16.72 15.94 19.03
CA PRO A 282 17.36 17.22 19.32
C PRO A 282 16.74 18.38 18.53
N ASP A 283 16.34 18.14 17.29
CA ASP A 283 15.71 19.15 16.43
C ASP A 283 14.32 19.56 16.92
N TRP A 284 13.52 18.60 17.40
CA TRP A 284 12.24 18.91 18.00
C TRP A 284 12.40 19.70 19.30
N LEU A 285 13.32 19.30 20.17
CA LEU A 285 13.63 20.05 21.40
C LEU A 285 14.07 21.48 21.10
N GLY A 286 14.89 21.68 20.06
CA GLY A 286 15.30 23.00 19.60
C GLY A 286 14.11 23.88 19.20
N ARG A 287 13.19 23.33 18.40
CA ARG A 287 11.95 24.02 17.96
C ARG A 287 11.05 24.39 19.14
N GLN A 288 10.82 23.48 20.09
CA GLN A 288 9.96 23.77 21.25
C GLN A 288 10.54 24.85 22.16
N ARG A 289 11.86 24.88 22.34
CA ARG A 289 12.54 25.96 23.08
C ARG A 289 12.37 27.29 22.36
N PHE A 290 12.51 27.31 21.03
CA PHE A 290 12.32 28.51 20.23
C PHE A 290 10.89 29.08 20.35
N PHE A 291 9.87 28.22 20.37
CA PHE A 291 8.47 28.64 20.51
C PHE A 291 8.00 28.87 21.97
N GLY A 292 8.91 28.81 22.96
CA GLY A 292 8.56 29.01 24.37
C GLY A 292 7.69 27.89 24.97
N ARG A 293 7.56 26.74 24.30
CA ARG A 293 6.72 25.59 24.73
C ARG A 293 7.50 24.51 25.50
N GLY A 294 8.69 24.86 26.02
CA GLY A 294 9.57 23.91 26.71
C GLY A 294 8.93 23.22 27.93
N GLN A 295 8.04 23.90 28.67
CA GLN A 295 7.36 23.30 29.82
C GLN A 295 6.36 22.20 29.42
N GLN A 296 5.58 22.42 28.35
CA GLN A 296 4.66 21.41 27.81
C GLN A 296 5.45 20.20 27.27
N ALA A 297 6.57 20.44 26.60
CA ALA A 297 7.47 19.39 26.13
C ALA A 297 8.07 18.54 27.28
N LEU A 298 8.40 19.17 28.41
CA LEU A 298 8.88 18.45 29.59
C LEU A 298 7.78 17.64 30.28
N GLN A 299 6.53 18.14 30.26
CA GLN A 299 5.38 17.42 30.80
C GLN A 299 5.07 16.16 29.98
N SER A 300 5.02 16.27 28.65
CA SER A 300 4.78 15.12 27.78
C SER A 300 5.88 14.05 27.91
N LEU A 301 7.15 14.47 28.07
CA LEU A 301 8.25 13.56 28.34
C LEU A 301 8.06 12.81 29.67
N ARG A 302 7.67 13.51 30.74
CA ARG A 302 7.43 12.87 32.04
C ARG A 302 6.28 11.86 31.98
N GLU A 303 5.20 12.19 31.29
CA GLU A 303 4.06 11.29 31.08
C GLU A 303 4.46 10.04 30.30
N CYS A 304 5.25 10.20 29.23
CA CYS A 304 5.82 9.07 28.48
C CYS A 304 6.67 8.19 29.40
N VAL A 305 7.61 8.77 30.13
CA VAL A 305 8.54 8.03 31.00
C VAL A 305 7.79 7.27 32.10
N GLN A 306 6.80 7.88 32.75
CA GLN A 306 6.00 7.22 33.78
C GLN A 306 5.23 6.02 33.22
N THR A 307 4.58 6.21 32.07
CA THR A 307 3.84 5.15 31.39
C THR A 307 4.77 4.00 31.01
N ARG A 308 5.89 4.29 30.33
CA ARG A 308 6.86 3.29 29.89
C ARG A 308 7.56 2.59 31.05
N GLN A 309 7.89 3.30 32.12
CA GLN A 309 8.47 2.70 33.31
C GLN A 309 7.54 1.64 33.90
N SER A 310 6.22 1.91 33.93
CA SER A 310 5.24 0.95 34.44
C SER A 310 5.16 -0.32 33.58
N GLU A 311 5.18 -0.18 32.25
CA GLU A 311 5.17 -1.29 31.29
C GLU A 311 6.47 -2.10 31.37
N LEU A 312 7.63 -1.44 31.43
CA LEU A 312 8.93 -2.10 31.49
C LEU A 312 9.17 -2.82 32.82
N LYS A 313 8.58 -2.33 33.92
CA LYS A 313 8.72 -2.96 35.25
C LYS A 313 8.13 -4.39 35.26
N THR A 314 7.08 -4.65 34.49
CA THR A 314 6.48 -5.98 34.35
C THR A 314 7.16 -6.81 33.25
N ALA A 315 7.62 -6.18 32.16
CA ALA A 315 8.23 -6.86 31.03
C ALA A 315 9.68 -7.33 31.28
N LEU A 316 10.52 -6.51 31.93
CA LEU A 316 11.95 -6.79 32.07
C LEU A 316 12.28 -8.10 32.80
N PRO A 317 11.59 -8.48 33.91
CA PRO A 317 11.83 -9.76 34.58
C PRO A 317 11.62 -10.97 33.67
N LEU A 318 10.69 -10.89 32.71
CA LEU A 318 10.37 -11.97 31.77
C LEU A 318 11.40 -12.11 30.64
N LEU A 319 12.15 -11.04 30.36
CA LEU A 319 13.13 -10.98 29.28
C LEU A 319 14.57 -11.24 29.75
N ARG A 320 14.83 -11.05 31.04
CA ARG A 320 16.18 -11.17 31.61
C ARG A 320 16.71 -12.60 31.41
N GLY A 321 17.85 -12.70 30.73
CA GLY A 321 18.48 -13.99 30.40
C GLY A 321 17.83 -14.76 29.24
N ASN A 322 16.72 -14.29 28.69
CA ASN A 322 16.01 -14.92 27.58
C ASN A 322 16.38 -14.32 26.20
N LEU A 323 16.91 -13.10 26.17
CA LEU A 323 17.35 -12.44 24.94
C LEU A 323 18.77 -12.88 24.55
N GLN A 324 19.00 -12.97 23.24
CA GLN A 324 20.32 -13.19 22.64
C GLN A 324 20.76 -11.96 21.84
N GLU A 325 22.00 -12.01 21.33
CA GLU A 325 22.58 -10.92 20.53
C GLU A 325 21.71 -10.57 19.31
N VAL A 326 21.52 -9.27 19.10
CA VAL A 326 20.64 -8.73 18.07
C VAL A 326 21.40 -8.68 16.74
N GLN A 327 20.81 -9.26 15.70
CA GLN A 327 21.36 -9.18 14.36
C GLN A 327 20.74 -7.99 13.62
N VAL A 328 21.60 -7.13 13.07
CA VAL A 328 21.22 -5.94 12.32
C VAL A 328 21.57 -6.14 10.85
N GLY A 329 20.68 -5.72 9.95
CA GLY A 329 20.96 -5.69 8.53
C GLY A 329 20.10 -4.68 7.81
N TRP A 330 20.27 -4.62 6.50
CA TRP A 330 19.43 -3.82 5.62
C TRP A 330 18.91 -4.69 4.50
N SER A 331 17.68 -4.45 4.09
CA SER A 331 17.07 -5.18 2.97
C SER A 331 16.02 -4.32 2.28
N ARG A 332 15.81 -4.58 0.99
CA ARG A 332 14.65 -4.03 0.30
C ARG A 332 13.42 -4.84 0.68
N PHE A 333 12.58 -4.27 1.52
CA PHE A 333 11.43 -4.95 2.10
C PHE A 333 10.17 -4.77 1.24
N ARG A 334 9.46 -5.87 1.02
CA ARG A 334 8.16 -5.93 0.34
C ARG A 334 7.20 -6.75 1.20
N PRO A 335 6.23 -6.11 1.89
CA PRO A 335 5.27 -6.86 2.71
C PRO A 335 4.35 -7.75 1.87
N TRP A 336 4.12 -7.42 0.61
CA TRP A 336 3.33 -8.21 -0.34
C TRP A 336 4.25 -8.79 -1.43
N PRO A 337 4.08 -10.06 -1.87
CA PRO A 337 3.04 -11.04 -1.52
C PRO A 337 3.51 -12.07 -0.46
N ALA A 338 4.19 -11.64 0.61
CA ALA A 338 4.83 -12.56 1.54
C ALA A 338 3.83 -13.55 2.18
N VAL A 339 4.13 -14.85 2.09
CA VAL A 339 3.26 -15.96 2.55
C VAL A 339 3.06 -15.91 4.07
N THR A 340 4.08 -15.47 4.82
CA THR A 340 3.97 -15.26 6.27
C THR A 340 3.52 -13.84 6.58
N ARG A 341 2.44 -13.71 7.35
CA ARG A 341 1.79 -12.42 7.62
C ARG A 341 2.64 -11.56 8.55
N TRP A 342 3.23 -10.50 8.00
CA TRP A 342 3.83 -9.41 8.78
C TRP A 342 2.74 -8.61 9.48
N GLN A 343 2.91 -8.35 10.78
CA GLN A 343 2.00 -7.49 11.54
C GLN A 343 2.48 -6.05 11.43
N ALA A 344 1.53 -5.13 11.20
CA ALA A 344 1.82 -3.70 11.21
C ALA A 344 1.72 -3.20 12.66
N THR A 345 2.65 -2.33 13.06
CA THR A 345 2.52 -1.60 14.31
C THR A 345 1.25 -0.76 14.25
N ALA A 346 0.43 -0.84 15.30
CA ALA A 346 -0.72 0.05 15.44
C ALA A 346 -0.20 1.47 15.64
N LEU A 347 -0.45 2.32 14.66
CA LEU A 347 -0.06 3.73 14.69
C LEU A 347 -1.35 4.56 14.69
N PRO A 348 -1.34 5.71 15.36
CA PRO A 348 -2.50 6.59 15.38
C PRO A 348 -2.75 7.18 13.98
N GLU A 349 -4.03 7.26 13.61
CA GLU A 349 -4.48 7.76 12.30
C GLU A 349 -4.73 9.28 12.28
N ASP A 350 -4.87 9.90 13.46
CA ASP A 350 -5.17 11.33 13.61
C ASP A 350 -3.95 12.22 13.33
N GLU A 351 -4.15 13.37 12.69
CA GLU A 351 -3.08 14.33 12.33
C GLU A 351 -2.27 14.79 13.55
N ASP A 352 -2.94 15.08 14.67
CA ASP A 352 -2.29 15.50 15.92
C ASP A 352 -1.39 14.41 16.50
N ALA A 353 -1.76 13.15 16.31
CA ALA A 353 -1.00 12.01 16.79
C ALA A 353 0.12 11.60 15.80
N MET A 354 -0.04 11.87 14.50
CA MET A 354 1.06 11.81 13.54
C MET A 354 2.14 12.86 13.85
N GLN A 355 1.74 14.07 14.29
CA GLN A 355 2.70 15.07 14.77
C GLN A 355 3.45 14.57 16.01
N GLN A 356 2.80 13.85 16.93
CA GLN A 356 3.47 13.21 18.07
C GLN A 356 4.55 12.20 17.62
N LEU A 357 4.27 11.40 16.59
CA LEU A 357 5.28 10.50 16.01
C LEU A 357 6.47 11.23 15.39
N ASP A 358 6.24 12.39 14.79
CA ASP A 358 7.30 13.24 14.24
C ASP A 358 8.16 13.88 15.35
N THR A 359 7.69 13.93 16.60
CA THR A 359 8.50 14.42 17.73
C THR A 359 9.54 13.41 18.23
N LEU A 360 9.32 12.13 17.94
CA LEU A 360 10.20 11.02 18.36
C LEU A 360 11.26 10.68 17.30
N ARG A 361 11.22 11.33 16.13
CA ARG A 361 12.28 11.33 15.11
C ARG A 361 13.00 12.66 15.09
#